data_AF-M1EJW3-F1
#
_entry.id   AF-M1EJW3-F1
#
_cell.length_a   1.000
_cell.length_b   1.000
_cell.length_c   1.000
_cell.angle_alpha   90.00
_cell.angle_beta   90.00
_cell.angle_gamma   90.00
#
_symmetry.space_group_name_H-M   'P 1'
#
loop_
_entity.id
_entity.type
_entity.pdbx_description
1 polymer ?
#
loop_
_entity_poly.entity_id
_entity_poly.type
_entity_poly.pdbx_seq_one_letter_code
_entity_poly.pdbx_strand_id
1 'polypeptide(L)'
;AFREGKVEQVPCSRADVFNSRELTMVEKRILMKFLTFCLDYEQHPDQYQAFVQCSFSEYLQTKKLTPNLQHFVLHSIAMTESSCSTIDGLKATKNFLRCLGRFGNTP
;
A
#
# COMPACT_ATOMS: atom_id res chain seq x y z
N ALA A 1 9.19 11.47 -0.49
CA ALA A 1 10.15 10.54 0.13
C ALA A 1 11.52 10.83 -0.48
N PHE A 2 12.60 10.49 0.21
CA PHE A 2 13.95 10.71 -0.29
C PHE A 2 14.43 9.44 -1.01
N ARG A 3 14.72 9.52 -2.31
CA ARG A 3 15.24 8.40 -3.10
C ARG A 3 16.39 8.90 -3.97
N GLU A 4 17.55 8.25 -3.87
CA GLU A 4 18.71 8.48 -4.74
C GLU A 4 19.15 9.96 -4.88
N GLY A 5 19.08 10.74 -3.80
CA GLY A 5 19.54 12.14 -3.81
C GLY A 5 18.55 13.15 -4.40
N LYS A 6 17.32 12.72 -4.76
CA LYS A 6 16.23 13.60 -5.16
C LYS A 6 15.12 13.59 -4.12
N VAL A 7 14.64 14.79 -3.77
CA VAL A 7 13.40 14.96 -3.01
C VAL A 7 12.25 14.67 -3.97
N GLU A 8 11.74 13.44 -3.95
CA GLU A 8 10.54 13.08 -4.71
C GLU A 8 9.31 13.48 -3.89
N GLN A 9 8.40 14.23 -4.51
CA GLN A 9 7.09 14.45 -3.92
C GLN A 9 6.40 13.09 -3.83
N VAL A 10 6.27 12.59 -2.61
CA VAL A 10 5.41 11.44 -2.37
C VAL A 10 4.00 11.87 -2.70
N PRO A 11 3.28 11.12 -3.53
CA PRO A 11 1.90 11.42 -3.83
C PRO A 11 1.07 11.64 -2.58
N CYS A 12 0.66 12.90 -2.38
CA CYS A 12 -0.09 13.33 -1.20
C CYS A 12 -1.60 13.11 -1.37
N SER A 13 -2.06 12.68 -2.54
CA SER A 13 -3.46 12.40 -2.82
C SER A 13 -3.66 11.12 -3.63
N ARG A 14 -4.90 10.61 -3.61
CA ARG A 14 -5.35 9.51 -4.47
C ARG A 14 -5.00 9.75 -5.94
N ALA A 15 -5.29 10.94 -6.45
CA ALA A 15 -5.03 11.28 -7.83
C ALA A 15 -3.53 11.24 -8.10
N ASP A 16 -2.70 11.68 -7.17
CA ASP A 16 -1.25 11.72 -7.36
C ASP A 16 -0.63 10.32 -7.38
N VAL A 17 -1.14 9.36 -6.58
CA VAL A 17 -0.63 7.98 -6.58
C VAL A 17 -0.93 7.34 -7.95
N PHE A 18 -2.15 7.53 -8.45
CA PHE A 18 -2.58 6.93 -9.73
C PHE A 18 -2.16 7.73 -10.97
N ASN A 19 -1.90 9.03 -10.84
CA ASN A 19 -1.38 9.88 -11.91
C ASN A 19 0.15 9.97 -11.91
N SER A 20 0.81 9.40 -10.90
CA SER A 20 2.26 9.31 -10.88
C SER A 20 2.75 8.64 -12.17
N ARG A 21 3.70 9.32 -12.82
CA ARG A 21 4.41 8.82 -14.00
C ARG A 21 5.46 7.76 -13.63
N GLU A 22 5.71 7.58 -12.34
CA GLU A 22 6.69 6.63 -11.79
C GLU A 22 6.14 5.21 -11.67
N LEU A 23 4.81 5.04 -11.80
CA LEU A 23 4.17 3.74 -11.80
C LEU A 23 3.75 3.35 -13.21
N THR A 24 4.18 2.17 -13.65
CA THR A 24 3.70 1.57 -14.89
C THR A 24 2.22 1.21 -14.79
N MET A 25 1.54 1.02 -15.93
CA MET A 25 0.14 0.58 -15.96
C MET A 25 -0.07 -0.77 -15.24
N VAL A 26 0.93 -1.66 -15.30
CA VAL A 26 0.92 -2.95 -14.62
C VAL A 26 1.02 -2.76 -13.10
N GLU A 27 1.94 -1.92 -12.64
CA GLU A 27 2.10 -1.61 -11.22
C GLU A 27 0.86 -0.94 -10.64
N LYS A 28 0.22 -0.03 -11.38
CA LYS A 28 -1.06 0.59 -10.97
C LYS A 28 -2.15 -0.46 -10.77
N ARG A 29 -2.27 -1.44 -11.67
CA ARG A 29 -3.25 -2.54 -11.55
C ARG A 29 -2.96 -3.43 -10.34
N ILE A 30 -1.69 -3.78 -10.13
CA ILE A 30 -1.25 -4.57 -8.99
C ILE A 30 -1.55 -3.84 -7.67
N LEU A 31 -1.19 -2.56 -7.61
CA LEU A 31 -1.42 -1.70 -6.45
C LEU A 31 -2.92 -1.62 -6.15
N MET A 32 -3.76 -1.34 -7.16
CA MET A 32 -5.21 -1.31 -6.98
C MET A 32 -5.75 -2.62 -6.40
N LYS A 33 -5.33 -3.77 -6.92
CA LYS A 33 -5.76 -5.07 -6.42
C LYS A 33 -5.41 -5.25 -4.93
N PHE A 34 -4.20 -4.85 -4.53
CA PHE A 34 -3.78 -4.93 -3.14
C PHE A 34 -4.56 -3.95 -2.24
N LEU A 35 -4.76 -2.70 -2.67
CA LEU A 35 -5.51 -1.71 -1.90
C LEU A 35 -6.98 -2.07 -1.74
N THR A 36 -7.60 -2.68 -2.77
CA THR A 36 -8.96 -3.26 -2.66
C THR A 36 -9.01 -4.33 -1.60
N PHE A 37 -8.03 -5.24 -1.56
CA PHE A 37 -7.92 -6.23 -0.48
C PHE A 37 -7.78 -5.54 0.89
N CYS A 38 -6.95 -4.50 1.02
CA CYS A 38 -6.74 -3.81 2.29
C CYS A 38 -8.01 -3.15 2.86
N LEU A 39 -8.97 -2.73 2.03
CA LEU A 39 -10.25 -2.18 2.51
C LEU A 39 -11.05 -3.22 3.31
N ASP A 40 -11.04 -4.46 2.84
CA ASP A 40 -11.84 -5.57 3.38
C ASP A 40 -10.97 -6.70 3.92
N TYR A 41 -9.73 -6.40 4.36
CA TYR A 41 -8.77 -7.42 4.76
C TYR A 41 -9.32 -8.34 5.86
N GLU A 42 -10.13 -7.81 6.79
CA GLU A 42 -10.80 -8.56 7.87
C GLU A 42 -11.68 -9.71 7.38
N GLN A 43 -12.18 -9.66 6.14
CA GLN A 43 -12.96 -10.73 5.51
C GLN A 43 -12.09 -11.82 4.86
N HIS A 44 -10.77 -11.63 4.84
CA HIS A 44 -9.78 -12.47 4.16
C HIS A 44 -8.61 -12.84 5.08
N PRO A 45 -8.86 -13.46 6.26
CA PRO A 45 -7.80 -13.87 7.18
C PRO A 45 -6.80 -14.83 6.56
N ASP A 46 -7.23 -15.68 5.62
CA ASP A 46 -6.37 -16.60 4.86
C ASP A 46 -5.18 -15.90 4.17
N GLN A 47 -5.33 -14.61 3.85
CA GLN A 47 -4.29 -13.87 3.15
C GLN A 47 -3.19 -13.27 4.05
N TYR A 48 -3.42 -13.12 5.36
CA TYR A 48 -2.46 -12.46 6.26
C TYR A 48 -2.26 -13.17 7.60
N GLN A 49 -3.10 -14.13 7.98
CA GLN A 49 -3.05 -14.77 9.31
C GLN A 49 -1.69 -15.42 9.60
N ALA A 50 -1.05 -15.99 8.59
CA ALA A 50 0.29 -16.59 8.72
C ALA A 50 1.41 -15.57 9.02
N PHE A 51 1.15 -14.27 8.83
CA PHE A 51 2.11 -13.18 8.95
C PHE A 51 1.78 -12.21 10.09
N VAL A 52 0.83 -12.54 10.97
CA VAL A 52 0.41 -11.69 12.09
C VAL A 52 1.58 -11.36 13.03
N GLN A 53 2.51 -12.30 13.20
CA GLN A 53 3.71 -12.13 14.03
C GLN A 53 4.88 -11.48 13.28
N CYS A 54 4.73 -11.26 11.97
CA CYS A 54 5.75 -10.61 11.15
C CYS A 54 5.51 -9.10 11.08
N SER A 55 6.54 -8.40 10.64
CA SER A 55 6.41 -6.99 10.29
C SER A 55 5.61 -6.82 8.99
N PHE A 56 4.98 -5.65 8.84
CA PHE A 56 4.25 -5.28 7.64
C PHE A 56 5.19 -5.24 6.42
N SER A 57 6.44 -4.84 6.60
CA SER A 57 7.43 -4.84 5.52
C SER A 57 7.70 -6.25 4.98
N GLU A 58 7.88 -7.25 5.85
CA GLU A 58 8.05 -8.66 5.48
C GLU A 58 6.78 -9.20 4.82
N TYR A 59 5.61 -8.86 5.35
CA TYR A 59 4.34 -9.23 4.72
C TYR A 59 4.22 -8.70 3.30
N LEU A 60 4.58 -7.44 3.05
CA LEU A 60 4.52 -6.84 1.71
C LEU A 60 5.45 -7.55 0.71
N GLN A 61 6.59 -8.08 1.16
CA GLN A 61 7.51 -8.87 0.33
C GLN A 61 6.91 -10.21 -0.12
N THR A 62 5.99 -10.78 0.66
CA THR A 62 5.29 -12.04 0.30
C THR A 62 4.20 -11.81 -0.76
N LYS A 63 3.82 -10.55 -1.00
CA LYS A 63 2.80 -10.19 -1.97
C LYS A 63 3.41 -9.92 -3.33
N LYS A 64 2.55 -9.90 -4.36
CA LYS A 64 2.94 -9.61 -5.74
C LYS A 64 3.24 -8.12 -5.97
N LEU A 65 3.91 -7.46 -5.03
CA LEU A 65 4.27 -6.05 -5.06
C LEU A 65 5.74 -5.92 -5.46
N THR A 66 6.04 -5.06 -6.44
CA THR A 66 7.42 -4.69 -6.75
C THR A 66 8.04 -3.93 -5.57
N PRO A 67 9.38 -3.89 -5.41
CA PRO A 67 10.02 -3.11 -4.34
C PRO A 67 9.55 -1.64 -4.32
N ASN A 68 9.27 -1.07 -5.50
CA ASN A 68 8.70 0.26 -5.64
C ASN A 68 7.32 0.36 -5.01
N LEU A 69 6.42 -0.59 -5.31
CA LEU A 69 5.08 -0.63 -4.72
C LEU A 69 5.11 -0.89 -3.21
N GLN A 70 6.02 -1.74 -2.72
CA GLN A 70 6.18 -1.98 -1.28
C GLN A 70 6.56 -0.70 -0.55
N HIS A 71 7.53 0.06 -1.10
CA HIS A 71 7.92 1.36 -0.56
C HIS A 71 6.75 2.35 -0.53
N PHE A 72 5.99 2.42 -1.62
CA PHE A 72 4.80 3.26 -1.73
C PHE A 72 3.75 2.91 -0.66
N VAL A 73 3.42 1.62 -0.54
CA VAL A 73 2.43 1.16 0.43
C VAL A 73 2.89 1.44 1.86
N LEU A 74 4.14 1.12 2.19
CA LEU A 74 4.67 1.26 3.54
C LEU A 74 4.78 2.73 3.97
N HIS A 75 5.42 3.57 3.13
CA HIS A 75 5.79 4.93 3.54
C HIS A 75 4.82 6.01 3.09
N SER A 76 4.09 5.81 1.99
CA SER A 76 3.20 6.85 1.44
C SER A 76 1.73 6.63 1.79
N ILE A 77 1.32 5.36 1.98
CA ILE A 77 -0.09 5.00 2.23
C ILE A 77 -0.30 4.64 3.71
N ALA A 78 0.40 3.62 4.20
CA ALA A 78 0.31 3.22 5.60
C ALA A 78 0.95 4.27 6.52
N MET A 79 1.99 4.96 6.04
CA MET A 79 2.78 5.93 6.81
C MET A 79 3.29 5.33 8.13
N THR A 80 3.76 4.08 8.07
CA THR A 80 4.27 3.33 9.22
C THR A 80 5.76 3.04 9.07
N GLU A 81 6.41 2.75 10.20
CA GLU A 81 7.77 2.22 10.21
C GLU A 81 7.82 0.77 9.70
N SER A 82 8.99 0.32 9.25
CA SER A 82 9.18 -1.04 8.73
C SER A 82 9.01 -2.14 9.79
N SER A 83 9.15 -1.79 11.07
CA SER A 83 8.96 -2.66 12.24
C SER A 83 7.50 -2.83 12.65
N CYS A 84 6.58 -2.04 12.08
CA CYS A 84 5.15 -2.09 12.38
C CYS A 84 4.59 -3.49 12.10
N SER A 85 3.66 -3.98 12.93
CA SER A 85 3.08 -5.32 12.73
C SER A 85 2.26 -5.37 11.43
N THR A 86 2.13 -6.56 10.82
CA THR A 86 1.27 -6.75 9.64
C THR A 86 -0.14 -6.21 9.83
N ILE A 87 -0.72 -6.44 11.01
CA ILE A 87 -2.08 -5.98 11.34
C ILE A 87 -2.16 -4.46 11.41
N ASP A 88 -1.19 -3.82 12.06
CA ASP A 88 -1.19 -2.37 12.20
C ASP A 88 -0.97 -1.68 10.84
N GLY A 89 -0.10 -2.23 9.99
CA GLY A 89 0.08 -1.75 8.63
C GLY A 89 -1.17 -1.89 7.76
N LEU A 90 -1.90 -3.01 7.87
CA LEU A 90 -3.19 -3.21 7.19
C LEU A 90 -4.26 -2.24 7.69
N LYS A 91 -4.35 -2.02 9.01
CA LYS A 91 -5.26 -1.03 9.62
C LYS A 91 -4.94 0.39 9.18
N ALA A 92 -3.67 0.78 9.21
CA ALA A 92 -3.22 2.11 8.79
C ALA A 92 -3.55 2.35 7.31
N THR A 93 -3.25 1.35 6.47
CA THR A 93 -3.63 1.36 5.05
C THR A 93 -5.14 1.54 4.89
N LYS A 94 -5.96 0.70 5.52
CA LYS A 94 -7.44 0.79 5.47
C LYS A 94 -7.93 2.18 5.92
N ASN A 95 -7.38 2.73 6.99
CA ASN A 95 -7.75 4.04 7.50
C ASN A 95 -7.45 5.15 6.48
N PHE A 96 -6.24 5.15 5.92
CA PHE A 96 -5.86 6.08 4.87
C PHE A 96 -6.80 6.00 3.66
N LEU A 97 -7.11 4.78 3.19
CA LEU A 97 -8.00 4.57 2.05
C LEU A 97 -9.44 5.05 2.34
N ARG A 98 -9.93 4.90 3.58
CA ARG A 98 -11.24 5.43 4.02
C ARG A 98 -11.27 6.96 4.02
N CYS A 99 -10.22 7.61 4.50
CA CYS A 99 -10.10 9.07 4.49
C CYS A 99 -10.11 9.65 3.07
N LEU A 100 -9.64 8.87 2.08
CA LEU A 100 -9.67 9.29 0.69
C LEU A 100 -11.06 9.14 0.03
N GLY A 101 -12.01 8.39 0.61
CA GLY A 101 -13.37 8.14 0.07
C GLY A 101 -13.49 6.87 -0.80
N ARG A 102 -14.54 6.72 -1.63
CA ARG A 102 -14.66 5.56 -2.53
C ARG A 102 -13.70 5.72 -3.71
N PHE A 103 -12.87 4.70 -4.00
CA PHE A 103 -12.03 4.69 -5.21
C PHE A 103 -12.95 4.84 -6.43
N GLY A 104 -12.71 5.89 -7.23
CA GLY A 104 -13.50 6.17 -8.43
C GLY A 104 -13.49 4.98 -9.39
N ASN A 105 -14.63 4.80 -10.06
CA ASN A 105 -15.05 3.58 -10.74
C ASN A 105 -14.01 2.99 -11.70
N THR A 106 -13.86 1.68 -11.66
CA THR A 106 -13.43 0.90 -12.82
C THR A 106 -13.80 -0.56 -12.61
N PRO A 107 -14.86 -1.10 -13.26
CA PRO A 107 -15.99 -0.44 -13.94
C PRO A 107 -17.03 0.13 -12.98
#